data_AF-A0A956DCB7-F1
#
_entry.id   AF-A0A956DCB7-F1
#
_cell.length_a   1.000
_cell.length_b   1.000
_cell.length_c   1.000
_cell.angle_alpha   90.00
_cell.angle_beta   90.00
_cell.angle_gamma   90.00
#
_symmetry.space_group_name_H-M   'P 1'
#
loop_
_entity.id
_entity.type
_entity.pdbx_description
1 polymer ?
#
loop_
_entity_poly.entity_id
_entity_poly.type
_entity_poly.pdbx_seq_one_letter_code
_entity_poly.pdbx_strand_id
1 'polypeptide(L)'
;ADLGRPDRFWHLLPGIGRFNWPISMLTWDVVVLNGYLLLNLHICGYLLYMRFLGRKPNPKWYVPFVFLSVIWAISVHTVTAFLYSGLGGRPFWNSALLAPRFLASAFVTGPAFIVLALQVVRRTTSFRVPEGPIQTLLKIMRVTVLVNLFMAGAEVFTEFYTGSSHVAAARYLYVGLHGKTALVPWIWTGLAFNVFAAVVLHTPRLVAKRPVLNLALVLVFAGVWIEKGMGLIIPGFVPSTMHELVEYHPTLVEWKVTAGLWAVGMMVFTIALKVALPIFGGEVGAGARSWKSASEGPEPSPAE
;
A
#
# COMPACT_ATOMS: atom_id res chain seq x y z
N ALA A 1 -11.86 -12.52 8.22
CA ALA A 1 -12.88 -12.50 9.29
C ALA A 1 -14.17 -11.82 8.80
N ASP A 2 -14.07 -10.89 7.86
CA ASP A 2 -15.16 -9.97 7.47
C ASP A 2 -16.26 -10.59 6.59
N LEU A 3 -16.08 -11.83 6.13
CA LEU A 3 -17.07 -12.53 5.30
C LEU A 3 -18.32 -12.99 6.06
N GLY A 4 -18.37 -12.80 7.38
CA GLY A 4 -19.43 -13.28 8.29
C GLY A 4 -19.46 -14.81 8.46
N ARG A 5 -19.13 -15.55 7.39
CA ARG A 5 -18.99 -17.01 7.33
C ARG A 5 -17.63 -17.42 6.77
N PRO A 6 -16.55 -17.29 7.55
CA PRO A 6 -15.20 -17.61 7.09
C PRO A 6 -15.04 -19.09 6.71
N ASP A 7 -15.86 -19.98 7.27
CA ASP A 7 -15.97 -21.40 6.90
C ASP A 7 -16.25 -21.62 5.40
N ARG A 8 -16.87 -20.63 4.74
CA ARG A 8 -17.24 -20.68 3.32
C ARG A 8 -16.22 -20.04 2.39
N PHE A 9 -15.06 -19.62 2.89
CA PHE A 9 -14.04 -18.94 2.10
C PHE A 9 -13.61 -19.72 0.84
N TRP A 10 -13.60 -21.05 0.92
CA TRP A 10 -13.24 -21.93 -0.21
C TRP A 10 -14.11 -21.74 -1.45
N HIS A 11 -15.32 -21.17 -1.32
CA HIS A 11 -16.16 -20.84 -2.47
C HIS A 11 -15.55 -19.75 -3.38
N LEU A 12 -14.63 -18.94 -2.87
CA LEU A 12 -13.93 -17.91 -3.62
C LEU A 12 -12.66 -18.44 -4.32
N LEU A 13 -12.29 -19.70 -4.10
CA LEU A 13 -11.13 -20.30 -4.74
C LEU A 13 -11.45 -20.72 -6.19
N PRO A 14 -10.68 -20.24 -7.18
CA PRO A 14 -10.84 -20.67 -8.56
C PRO A 14 -10.70 -22.20 -8.67
N GLY A 15 -11.62 -22.84 -9.39
CA GLY A 15 -11.59 -24.29 -9.66
C GLY A 15 -12.14 -25.21 -8.56
N ILE A 16 -12.33 -24.72 -7.33
CA ILE A 16 -12.90 -25.50 -6.21
C ILE A 16 -14.30 -24.98 -5.86
N GLY A 17 -14.42 -23.65 -5.74
CA GLY A 17 -15.62 -22.98 -5.31
C GLY A 17 -16.57 -22.58 -6.44
N ARG A 18 -17.66 -21.88 -6.08
CA ARG A 18 -18.51 -21.17 -7.04
C ARG A 18 -17.89 -19.82 -7.36
N PHE A 19 -16.84 -19.86 -8.17
CA PHE A 19 -16.11 -18.69 -8.61
C PHE A 19 -16.95 -17.91 -9.63
N ASN A 20 -17.79 -16.98 -9.15
CA ASN A 20 -18.72 -16.16 -9.94
C ASN A 20 -18.03 -15.08 -10.81
N TRP A 21 -16.96 -15.47 -11.50
CA TRP A 21 -16.21 -14.63 -12.43
C TRP A 21 -16.77 -14.78 -13.85
N PRO A 22 -16.95 -13.70 -14.63
CA PRO A 22 -16.51 -12.32 -14.39
C PRO A 22 -17.57 -11.39 -13.75
N ILE A 23 -18.71 -11.92 -13.29
CA ILE A 23 -19.85 -11.09 -12.85
C ILE A 23 -19.58 -10.39 -11.52
N SER A 24 -18.89 -11.06 -10.58
CA SER A 24 -18.66 -10.52 -9.24
C SER A 24 -17.36 -9.74 -9.14
N MET A 25 -17.42 -8.47 -8.71
CA MET A 25 -16.23 -7.67 -8.44
C MET A 25 -15.33 -8.26 -7.35
N LEU A 26 -15.88 -8.98 -6.36
CA LEU A 26 -15.07 -9.69 -5.35
C LEU A 26 -14.21 -10.79 -5.96
N THR A 27 -14.70 -11.47 -7.01
CA THR A 27 -13.89 -12.47 -7.72
C THR A 27 -12.78 -11.82 -8.52
N TRP A 28 -13.00 -10.64 -9.10
CA TRP A 28 -11.93 -9.84 -9.71
C TRP A 28 -10.84 -9.47 -8.71
N ASP A 29 -11.23 -9.06 -7.49
CA ASP A 29 -10.28 -8.71 -6.43
C ASP A 29 -9.38 -9.92 -6.06
N VAL A 30 -9.97 -11.12 -5.95
CA VAL A 30 -9.22 -12.37 -5.75
C VAL A 30 -8.22 -12.62 -6.89
N VAL A 31 -8.62 -12.43 -8.16
CA VAL A 31 -7.72 -12.59 -9.32
C VAL A 31 -6.57 -11.60 -9.26
N VAL A 32 -6.86 -10.31 -9.06
CA VAL A 32 -5.81 -9.29 -9.13
C VAL A 32 -4.85 -9.40 -7.95
N LEU A 33 -5.32 -9.66 -6.74
CA LEU A 33 -4.44 -9.78 -5.58
C LEU A 33 -3.52 -11.01 -5.68
N ASN A 34 -4.07 -12.17 -6.04
CA ASN A 34 -3.26 -13.39 -6.18
C ASN A 34 -2.32 -13.30 -7.38
N GLY A 35 -2.79 -12.78 -8.52
CA GLY A 35 -1.94 -12.54 -9.69
C GLY A 35 -0.79 -11.61 -9.36
N TYR A 36 -1.03 -10.52 -8.64
CA TYR A 36 0.02 -9.58 -8.24
C TYR A 36 1.04 -10.24 -7.32
N LEU A 37 0.56 -11.00 -6.34
CA LEU A 37 1.41 -11.73 -5.41
C LEU A 37 2.31 -12.73 -6.13
N LEU A 38 1.76 -13.55 -7.02
CA LEU A 38 2.51 -14.55 -7.78
C LEU A 38 3.54 -13.91 -8.72
N LEU A 39 3.16 -12.83 -9.41
CA LEU A 39 4.08 -12.08 -10.28
C LEU A 39 5.26 -11.53 -9.47
N ASN A 40 5.00 -10.88 -8.33
CA ASN A 40 6.07 -10.29 -7.53
C ASN A 40 6.91 -11.35 -6.82
N LEU A 41 6.31 -12.46 -6.37
CA LEU A 41 7.06 -13.57 -5.80
C LEU A 41 8.01 -14.19 -6.84
N HIS A 42 7.56 -14.36 -8.09
CA HIS A 42 8.39 -14.82 -9.19
C HIS A 42 9.51 -13.83 -9.51
N ILE A 43 9.20 -12.54 -9.73
CA ILE A 43 10.19 -11.53 -10.11
C ILE A 43 11.25 -11.37 -9.00
N CYS A 44 10.82 -11.07 -7.78
CA CYS A 44 11.72 -10.83 -6.66
C CYS A 44 12.47 -12.12 -6.28
N GLY A 45 11.79 -13.26 -6.27
CA GLY A 45 12.39 -14.57 -5.97
C GLY A 45 13.45 -14.96 -6.99
N TYR A 46 13.17 -14.84 -8.29
CA TYR A 46 14.14 -15.11 -9.36
C TYR A 46 15.37 -14.22 -9.26
N LEU A 47 15.18 -12.90 -9.10
CA LEU A 47 16.30 -11.95 -8.99
C LEU A 47 17.14 -12.22 -7.74
N LEU A 48 16.51 -12.48 -6.60
CA LEU A 48 17.20 -12.80 -5.35
C LEU A 48 17.96 -14.13 -5.44
N TYR A 49 17.36 -15.13 -6.08
CA TYR A 49 17.97 -16.44 -6.27
C TYR A 49 19.19 -16.37 -7.22
N MET A 50 19.08 -15.65 -8.33
CA MET A 50 20.23 -15.42 -9.23
C MET A 50 21.36 -14.68 -8.52
N ARG A 51 21.02 -13.69 -7.68
CA ARG A 51 21.98 -12.97 -6.84
C ARG A 51 22.65 -13.91 -5.83
N PHE A 52 21.90 -14.78 -5.17
CA PHE A 52 22.42 -15.80 -4.26
C PHE A 52 23.38 -16.76 -4.98
N LEU A 53 23.09 -17.13 -6.22
CA LEU A 53 23.99 -17.94 -7.05
C LEU A 53 25.22 -17.18 -7.57
N GLY A 54 25.29 -15.85 -7.40
CA GLY A 54 26.34 -15.01 -7.99
C GLY A 54 26.24 -14.89 -9.52
N ARG A 55 25.08 -15.20 -10.11
CA ARG A 55 24.86 -15.21 -11.56
C ARG A 55 24.13 -13.95 -12.01
N LYS A 56 24.41 -13.50 -13.23
CA LYS A 56 23.64 -12.41 -13.86
C LYS A 56 22.25 -12.96 -14.26
N PRO A 57 21.14 -12.34 -13.82
CA PRO A 57 19.80 -12.77 -14.20
C PRO A 57 19.57 -12.56 -15.69
N ASN A 58 18.94 -13.52 -16.35
CA ASN A 58 18.60 -13.41 -17.77
C ASN A 58 17.30 -12.59 -17.93
N PRO A 59 17.31 -11.46 -18.67
CA PRO A 59 16.15 -10.59 -18.87
C PRO A 59 14.87 -11.30 -19.30
N LYS A 60 14.97 -12.37 -20.10
CA LYS A 60 13.82 -13.11 -20.63
C LYS A 60 12.92 -13.70 -19.52
N TRP A 61 13.48 -13.96 -18.33
CA TRP A 61 12.76 -14.60 -17.22
C TRP A 61 12.08 -13.65 -16.25
N TYR A 62 12.40 -12.36 -16.30
CA TYR A 62 11.79 -11.38 -15.38
C TYR A 62 11.24 -10.14 -16.08
N VAL A 63 11.84 -9.67 -17.19
CA VAL A 63 11.41 -8.42 -17.84
C VAL A 63 9.96 -8.48 -18.34
N PRO A 64 9.49 -9.55 -19.03
CA PRO A 64 8.08 -9.63 -19.43
C PRO A 64 7.13 -9.60 -18.21
N PHE A 65 7.49 -10.29 -17.13
CA PHE A 65 6.72 -10.33 -15.91
C PHE A 65 6.72 -8.98 -15.17
N VAL A 66 7.80 -8.20 -15.25
CA VAL A 66 7.84 -6.83 -14.71
C VAL A 66 6.83 -5.94 -15.42
N PHE A 67 6.78 -5.95 -16.75
CA PHE A 67 5.77 -5.17 -17.49
C PHE A 67 4.35 -5.63 -17.17
N LEU A 68 4.13 -6.94 -17.08
CA LEU A 68 2.85 -7.48 -16.66
C LEU A 68 2.49 -7.06 -15.23
N SER A 69 3.44 -7.08 -14.30
CA SER A 69 3.27 -6.63 -12.91
C SER A 69 2.95 -5.14 -12.83
N VAL A 70 3.48 -4.30 -13.72
CA VAL A 70 3.11 -2.87 -13.79
C VAL A 70 1.63 -2.70 -14.14
N ILE A 71 1.13 -3.43 -15.14
CA ILE A 71 -0.30 -3.43 -15.49
C ILE A 71 -1.12 -3.90 -14.27
N TRP A 72 -0.67 -4.98 -13.65
CA TRP A 72 -1.35 -5.59 -12.52
C TRP A 72 -1.37 -4.71 -11.26
N ALA A 73 -0.32 -3.92 -11.02
CA ALA A 73 -0.26 -2.94 -9.94
C ALA A 73 -1.36 -1.87 -10.10
N ILE A 74 -1.58 -1.40 -11.33
CA ILE A 74 -2.69 -0.48 -11.64
C ILE A 74 -4.02 -1.20 -11.44
N SER A 75 -4.13 -2.46 -11.88
CA SER A 75 -5.35 -3.27 -11.74
C SER A 75 -5.75 -3.50 -10.29
N VAL A 76 -4.82 -3.78 -9.37
CA VAL A 76 -5.14 -4.00 -7.94
C VAL A 76 -5.88 -2.79 -7.36
N HIS A 77 -5.32 -1.59 -7.51
CA HIS A 77 -5.97 -0.38 -6.99
C HIS A 77 -7.27 -0.04 -7.71
N THR A 78 -7.35 -0.31 -9.02
CA THR A 78 -8.53 -0.02 -9.84
C THR A 78 -9.69 -0.96 -9.49
N VAL A 79 -9.43 -2.27 -9.38
CA VAL A 79 -10.45 -3.27 -9.02
C VAL A 79 -10.94 -3.06 -7.60
N THR A 80 -10.05 -2.76 -6.65
CA THR A 80 -10.46 -2.40 -5.29
C THR A 80 -11.33 -1.15 -5.28
N ALA A 81 -11.07 -0.15 -6.12
CA ALA A 81 -11.96 1.00 -6.25
C ALA A 81 -13.33 0.60 -6.86
N PHE A 82 -13.33 -0.27 -7.87
CA PHE A 82 -14.55 -0.76 -8.52
C PHE A 82 -15.43 -1.61 -7.60
N LEU A 83 -14.88 -2.26 -6.57
CA LEU A 83 -15.68 -2.89 -5.52
C LEU A 83 -16.63 -1.91 -4.85
N TYR A 84 -16.22 -0.65 -4.71
CA TYR A 84 -17.02 0.40 -4.08
C TYR A 84 -17.88 1.12 -5.12
N SER A 85 -17.31 1.58 -6.24
CA SER A 85 -18.07 2.34 -7.25
C SER A 85 -19.12 1.50 -7.97
N GLY A 86 -18.96 0.18 -8.02
CA GLY A 86 -19.94 -0.77 -8.54
C GLY A 86 -21.18 -0.93 -7.66
N LEU A 87 -21.17 -0.42 -6.42
CA LEU A 87 -22.32 -0.43 -5.53
C LEU A 87 -23.24 0.74 -5.87
N GLY A 88 -24.05 0.59 -6.93
CA GLY A 88 -24.97 1.66 -7.40
C GLY A 88 -25.95 2.17 -6.32
N GLY A 89 -26.25 1.36 -5.30
CA GLY A 89 -27.07 1.78 -4.15
C GLY A 89 -26.34 2.67 -3.14
N ARG A 90 -25.06 2.96 -3.34
CA ARG A 90 -24.21 3.78 -2.45
C ARG A 90 -23.56 4.93 -3.23
N PRO A 91 -24.30 6.03 -3.42
CA PRO A 91 -23.90 7.07 -4.37
C PRO A 91 -22.58 7.77 -4.06
N PHE A 92 -22.20 7.88 -2.78
CA PHE A 92 -20.93 8.46 -2.37
C PHE A 92 -19.70 7.77 -2.99
N TRP A 93 -19.78 6.46 -3.26
CA TRP A 93 -18.72 5.73 -3.97
C TRP A 93 -18.90 5.71 -5.48
N ASN A 94 -20.09 6.07 -5.97
CA ASN A 94 -20.42 6.04 -7.39
C ASN A 94 -19.86 7.27 -8.11
N SER A 95 -18.53 7.37 -8.12
CA SER A 95 -17.79 8.44 -8.75
C SER A 95 -16.75 7.88 -9.71
N ALA A 96 -16.69 8.44 -10.93
CA ALA A 96 -15.67 8.10 -11.91
C ALA A 96 -14.25 8.46 -11.44
N LEU A 97 -14.13 9.42 -10.49
CA LEU A 97 -12.86 9.85 -9.93
C LEU A 97 -12.28 8.86 -8.91
N LEU A 98 -13.09 7.90 -8.43
CA LEU A 98 -12.70 7.01 -7.35
C LEU A 98 -11.45 6.17 -7.70
N ALA A 99 -11.46 5.48 -8.84
CA ALA A 99 -10.33 4.64 -9.27
C ALA A 99 -9.03 5.43 -9.48
N PRO A 100 -9.02 6.56 -10.23
CA PRO A 100 -7.85 7.43 -10.33
C PRO A 100 -7.33 7.91 -8.96
N ARG A 101 -8.22 8.23 -8.02
CA ARG A 101 -7.84 8.66 -6.67
C ARG A 101 -7.21 7.53 -5.85
N PHE A 102 -7.72 6.30 -5.96
CA PHE A 102 -7.06 5.12 -5.38
C PHE A 102 -5.63 4.98 -5.88
N LEU A 103 -5.42 5.15 -7.19
CA LEU A 103 -4.08 5.08 -7.75
C LEU A 103 -3.17 6.22 -7.23
N ALA A 104 -3.64 7.47 -7.26
CA ALA A 104 -2.88 8.62 -6.78
C ALA A 104 -2.44 8.45 -5.32
N SER A 105 -3.38 8.11 -4.44
CA SER A 105 -3.13 7.89 -3.01
C SER A 105 -2.18 6.71 -2.74
N ALA A 106 -2.21 5.64 -3.56
CA ALA A 106 -1.27 4.53 -3.47
C ALA A 106 0.17 4.93 -3.82
N PHE A 107 0.35 5.79 -4.83
CA PHE A 107 1.64 6.38 -5.18
C PHE A 107 2.12 7.46 -4.19
N VAL A 108 1.32 7.81 -3.19
CA VAL A 108 1.76 8.63 -2.05
C VAL A 108 2.22 7.73 -0.91
N THR A 109 1.38 6.79 -0.47
CA THR A 109 1.64 5.96 0.72
C THR A 109 2.70 4.88 0.49
N GLY A 110 2.72 4.24 -0.68
CA GLY A 110 3.69 3.20 -1.02
C GLY A 110 5.12 3.73 -0.93
N PRO A 111 5.49 4.77 -1.69
CA PRO A 111 6.81 5.40 -1.58
C PRO A 111 7.12 5.92 -0.17
N ALA A 112 6.16 6.52 0.54
CA ALA A 112 6.38 7.00 1.90
C ALA A 112 6.82 5.88 2.85
N PHE A 113 6.09 4.76 2.81
CA PHE A 113 6.40 3.57 3.59
C PHE A 113 7.77 2.99 3.23
N ILE A 114 8.07 2.85 1.93
CA ILE A 114 9.36 2.31 1.48
C ILE A 114 10.54 3.20 1.89
N VAL A 115 10.41 4.53 1.78
CA VAL A 115 11.46 5.44 2.25
C VAL A 115 11.69 5.27 3.75
N LEU A 116 10.63 5.23 4.56
CA LEU A 116 10.75 5.00 6.01
C LEU A 116 11.41 3.64 6.31
N ALA A 117 10.99 2.57 5.63
CA ALA A 117 11.57 1.24 5.80
C ALA A 117 13.06 1.21 5.44
N LEU A 118 13.45 1.81 4.32
CA LEU A 118 14.85 1.93 3.90
C LEU A 118 15.69 2.72 4.90
N GLN A 119 15.14 3.77 5.50
CA GLN A 119 15.83 4.51 6.55
C GLN A 119 16.00 3.70 7.84
N VAL A 120 15.01 2.87 8.20
CA VAL A 120 15.13 1.94 9.33
C VAL A 120 16.22 0.92 9.06
N VAL A 121 16.21 0.27 7.88
CA VAL A 121 17.26 -0.68 7.46
C VAL A 121 18.64 -0.05 7.52
N ARG A 122 18.81 1.19 7.04
CA ARG A 122 20.07 1.94 7.11
C ARG A 122 20.57 2.14 8.55
N ARG A 123 19.67 2.20 9.55
CA ARG A 123 20.03 2.42 10.96
C ARG A 123 20.27 1.11 11.72
N THR A 124 19.58 0.04 11.35
CA THR A 124 19.57 -1.21 12.12
C THR A 124 20.42 -2.33 11.50
N THR A 125 20.91 -2.15 10.27
CA THR A 125 21.67 -3.18 9.56
C THR A 125 22.97 -2.63 8.98
N SER A 126 23.91 -3.51 8.66
CA SER A 126 25.17 -3.21 7.94
C SER A 126 24.95 -2.82 6.47
N PHE A 127 23.74 -3.05 5.94
CA PHE A 127 23.45 -2.87 4.53
C PHE A 127 23.48 -1.38 4.13
N ARG A 128 24.38 -1.03 3.21
CA ARG A 128 24.49 0.34 2.69
C ARG A 128 23.36 0.64 1.72
N VAL A 129 22.29 1.24 2.24
CA VAL A 129 21.14 1.68 1.44
C VAL A 129 21.55 2.83 0.50
N PRO A 130 21.46 2.66 -0.83
CA PRO A 130 21.77 3.72 -1.78
C PRO A 130 20.78 4.88 -1.69
N GLU A 131 21.25 6.10 -1.92
CA GLU A 131 20.42 7.31 -1.84
C GLU A 131 19.55 7.51 -3.10
N GLY A 132 19.96 6.95 -4.24
CA GLY A 132 19.25 7.04 -5.51
C GLY A 132 17.78 6.63 -5.44
N PRO A 133 17.46 5.41 -4.94
CA PRO A 133 16.07 4.98 -4.78
C PRO A 133 15.24 5.90 -3.88
N ILE A 134 15.80 6.38 -2.76
CA ILE A 134 15.12 7.31 -1.85
C ILE A 134 14.77 8.61 -2.61
N GLN A 135 15.72 9.18 -3.34
CA GLN A 135 15.47 10.40 -4.11
C GLN A 135 14.43 10.20 -5.22
N THR A 136 14.45 9.06 -5.90
CA THR A 136 13.44 8.72 -6.93
C THR A 136 12.05 8.63 -6.30
N LEU A 137 11.91 7.93 -5.18
CA LEU A 137 10.64 7.82 -4.46
C LEU A 137 10.12 9.19 -4.01
N LEU A 138 10.99 10.05 -3.46
CA LEU A 138 10.62 11.41 -3.09
C LEU A 138 10.20 12.28 -4.29
N LYS A 139 10.85 12.12 -5.46
CA LYS A 139 10.45 12.81 -6.69
C LYS A 139 9.06 12.39 -7.16
N ILE A 140 8.76 11.09 -7.12
CA ILE A 140 7.42 10.56 -7.43
C ILE A 140 6.40 11.16 -6.46
N MET A 141 6.68 11.14 -5.15
CA MET A 141 5.79 11.68 -4.12
C MET A 141 5.48 13.17 -4.29
N ARG A 142 6.44 13.98 -4.73
CA ARG A 142 6.22 15.42 -4.98
C ARG A 142 5.08 15.62 -5.98
N VAL A 143 5.01 14.82 -7.03
CA VAL A 143 3.93 14.91 -8.00
C VAL A 143 2.64 14.30 -7.44
N THR A 144 2.72 13.09 -6.90
CA THR A 144 1.52 12.33 -6.53
C THR A 144 0.76 12.92 -5.35
N VAL A 145 1.44 13.60 -4.41
CA VAL A 145 0.76 14.27 -3.30
C VAL A 145 -0.09 15.45 -3.78
N LEU A 146 0.39 16.21 -4.78
CA LEU A 146 -0.38 17.32 -5.37
C LEU A 146 -1.56 16.78 -6.19
N VAL A 147 -1.35 15.72 -6.97
CA VAL A 147 -2.42 15.06 -7.71
C VAL A 147 -3.49 14.53 -6.74
N ASN A 148 -3.09 13.91 -5.63
CA ASN A 148 -4.03 13.41 -4.61
C ASN A 148 -4.85 14.55 -3.99
N LEU A 149 -4.21 15.65 -3.60
CA LEU A 149 -4.89 16.83 -3.05
C LEU A 149 -5.81 17.50 -4.07
N PHE A 150 -5.38 17.60 -5.33
CA PHE A 150 -6.21 18.13 -6.41
C PHE A 150 -7.46 17.27 -6.63
N MET A 151 -7.30 15.94 -6.70
CA MET A 151 -8.43 15.02 -6.83
C MET A 151 -9.38 15.09 -5.62
N ALA A 152 -8.84 15.26 -4.42
CA ALA A 152 -9.65 15.50 -3.23
C ALA A 152 -10.46 16.80 -3.33
N GLY A 153 -9.83 17.89 -3.78
CA GLY A 153 -10.52 19.15 -4.02
C GLY A 153 -11.59 19.05 -5.12
N ALA A 154 -11.29 18.32 -6.21
CA ALA A 154 -12.25 18.09 -7.30
C ALA A 154 -13.47 17.29 -6.83
N GLU A 155 -13.27 16.25 -6.01
CA GLU A 155 -14.37 15.49 -5.42
C GLU A 155 -15.23 16.36 -4.49
N VAL A 156 -14.61 17.16 -3.61
CA VAL A 156 -15.32 18.12 -2.77
C VAL A 156 -16.14 19.09 -3.62
N PHE A 157 -15.53 19.66 -4.67
CA PHE A 157 -16.25 20.56 -5.57
C PHE A 157 -17.45 19.87 -6.22
N THR A 158 -17.27 18.68 -6.81
CA THR A 158 -18.34 17.95 -7.49
C THR A 158 -19.48 17.58 -6.54
N GLU A 159 -19.16 17.08 -5.34
CA GLU A 159 -20.17 16.70 -4.35
C GLU A 159 -20.96 17.93 -3.88
N PHE A 160 -20.30 19.02 -3.49
CA PHE A 160 -20.99 20.19 -2.95
C PHE A 160 -21.68 21.06 -4.01
N TYR A 161 -21.16 21.10 -5.24
CA TYR A 161 -21.69 21.95 -6.31
C TYR A 161 -22.97 21.37 -6.94
N THR A 162 -23.02 20.04 -7.13
CA THR A 162 -24.14 19.41 -7.84
C THR A 162 -25.47 19.44 -7.06
N GLY A 163 -25.43 19.68 -5.74
CA GLY A 163 -26.64 19.86 -4.93
C GLY A 163 -27.57 18.65 -4.86
N SER A 164 -27.09 17.46 -5.28
CA SER A 164 -27.89 16.24 -5.37
C SER A 164 -28.23 15.65 -3.99
N SER A 165 -29.14 14.68 -3.94
CA SER A 165 -29.43 13.91 -2.72
C SER A 165 -28.20 13.18 -2.15
N HIS A 166 -27.12 13.06 -2.94
CA HIS A 166 -25.86 12.42 -2.56
C HIS A 166 -24.96 13.32 -1.70
N VAL A 167 -25.26 14.63 -1.66
CA VAL A 167 -24.58 15.63 -0.82
C VAL A 167 -24.63 15.28 0.67
N ALA A 168 -25.61 14.49 1.13
CA ALA A 168 -25.78 14.17 2.55
C ALA A 168 -24.55 13.46 3.14
N ALA A 169 -23.97 12.50 2.43
CA ALA A 169 -22.76 11.79 2.87
C ALA A 169 -21.54 12.71 2.92
N ALA A 170 -21.35 13.54 1.88
CA ALA A 170 -20.27 14.52 1.82
C ALA A 170 -20.41 15.61 2.90
N ARG A 171 -21.63 16.11 3.15
CA ARG A 171 -21.92 17.06 4.24
C ARG A 171 -21.60 16.45 5.60
N TYR A 172 -22.09 15.24 5.87
CA TYR A 172 -21.80 14.53 7.11
C TYR A 172 -20.29 14.36 7.33
N LEU A 173 -19.54 14.00 6.28
CA LEU A 173 -18.09 13.85 6.32
C LEU A 173 -17.35 15.16 6.65
N TYR A 174 -17.60 16.23 5.88
CA TYR A 174 -16.78 17.45 5.94
C TYR A 174 -17.26 18.49 6.97
N VAL A 175 -18.57 18.55 7.23
CA VAL A 175 -19.19 19.64 8.01
C VAL A 175 -20.11 19.12 9.12
N GLY A 176 -20.49 17.84 9.07
CA GLY A 176 -21.51 17.25 9.91
C GLY A 176 -22.92 17.41 9.34
N LEU A 177 -23.85 16.62 9.86
CA LEU A 177 -25.24 16.61 9.43
C LEU A 177 -26.17 16.32 10.61
N HIS A 178 -27.21 17.14 10.81
CA HIS A 178 -28.19 17.00 11.91
C HIS A 178 -27.56 16.83 13.31
N GLY A 179 -26.50 17.60 13.61
CA GLY A 179 -25.79 17.54 14.89
C GLY A 179 -24.84 16.34 15.05
N LYS A 180 -24.70 15.50 14.01
CA LYS A 180 -23.76 14.38 13.96
C LYS A 180 -22.46 14.81 13.28
N THR A 181 -21.33 14.61 13.95
CA THR A 181 -20.03 15.15 13.52
C THR A 181 -18.88 14.15 13.71
N ALA A 182 -19.16 12.87 14.01
CA ALA A 182 -18.12 11.90 14.33
C ALA A 182 -16.97 11.81 13.29
N LEU A 183 -17.25 12.00 11.99
CA LEU A 183 -16.24 11.92 10.93
C LEU A 183 -15.50 13.23 10.63
N VAL A 184 -16.03 14.38 11.07
CA VAL A 184 -15.46 15.69 10.77
C VAL A 184 -14.01 15.82 11.27
N PRO A 185 -13.68 15.48 12.54
CA PRO A 185 -12.30 15.55 13.00
C PRO A 185 -11.33 14.66 12.22
N TRP A 186 -11.80 13.49 11.77
CA TRP A 186 -10.99 12.55 11.01
C TRP A 186 -10.59 13.12 9.66
N ILE A 187 -11.55 13.57 8.85
CA ILE A 187 -11.24 14.02 7.48
C ILE A 187 -10.35 15.26 7.49
N TRP A 188 -10.59 16.21 8.40
CA TRP A 188 -9.77 17.41 8.51
C TRP A 188 -8.36 17.11 9.02
N THR A 189 -8.20 16.15 9.94
CA THR A 189 -6.88 15.67 10.36
C THR A 189 -6.14 15.02 9.19
N GLY A 190 -6.81 14.14 8.44
CA GLY A 190 -6.23 13.49 7.27
C GLY A 190 -5.81 14.49 6.19
N LEU A 191 -6.66 15.48 5.91
CA LEU A 191 -6.35 16.55 4.96
C LEU A 191 -5.18 17.42 5.43
N ALA A 192 -5.17 17.81 6.71
CA ALA A 192 -4.08 18.60 7.29
C ALA A 192 -2.74 17.88 7.18
N PHE A 193 -2.70 16.56 7.42
CA PHE A 193 -1.49 15.76 7.25
C PHE A 193 -1.01 15.70 5.80
N ASN A 194 -1.93 15.51 4.85
CA ASN A 194 -1.60 15.51 3.42
C ASN A 194 -1.07 16.87 2.95
N VAL A 195 -1.71 17.97 3.38
CA VAL A 195 -1.27 19.34 3.08
C VAL A 195 0.09 19.63 3.71
N PHE A 196 0.30 19.28 4.98
CA PHE A 196 1.59 19.43 5.64
C PHE A 196 2.70 18.69 4.89
N ALA A 197 2.45 17.44 4.51
CA ALA A 197 3.42 16.66 3.75
C ALA A 197 3.71 17.26 2.38
N ALA A 198 2.68 17.77 1.67
CA ALA A 198 2.88 18.49 0.42
C ALA A 198 3.76 19.74 0.62
N VAL A 199 3.49 20.55 1.64
CA VAL A 199 4.30 21.75 1.96
C VAL A 199 5.75 21.36 2.24
N VAL A 200 5.99 20.33 3.05
CA VAL A 200 7.35 19.85 3.35
C VAL A 200 8.04 19.38 2.08
N LEU A 201 7.43 18.50 1.29
CA LEU A 201 8.01 17.90 0.08
C LEU A 201 8.39 18.93 -0.99
N HIS A 202 7.64 20.04 -1.06
CA HIS A 202 7.85 21.13 -2.02
C HIS A 202 8.73 22.26 -1.48
N THR A 203 9.11 22.23 -0.20
CA THR A 203 10.00 23.22 0.39
C THR A 203 11.41 22.62 0.55
N PRO A 204 12.40 23.00 -0.29
CA PRO A 204 13.74 22.39 -0.25
C PRO A 204 14.41 22.46 1.12
N ARG A 205 14.22 23.58 1.84
CA ARG A 205 14.75 23.79 3.20
C ARG A 205 14.17 22.80 4.22
N LEU A 206 12.91 22.38 4.07
CA LEU A 206 12.25 21.45 4.97
C LEU A 206 12.60 20.00 4.65
N VAL A 207 12.62 19.62 3.37
CA VAL A 207 13.07 18.29 2.93
C VAL A 207 14.50 17.98 3.33
N ALA A 208 15.39 18.97 3.32
CA ALA A 208 16.77 18.79 3.76
C ALA A 208 16.89 18.39 5.25
N LYS A 209 15.90 18.74 6.08
CA LYS A 209 15.85 18.38 7.50
C LYS A 209 15.25 16.99 7.66
N ARG A 210 16.11 15.97 7.86
CA ARG A 210 15.70 14.56 8.08
C ARG A 210 14.53 14.35 9.06
N PRO A 211 14.48 14.96 10.26
CA PRO A 211 13.35 14.74 11.17
C PRO A 211 12.03 15.29 10.60
N VAL A 212 12.07 16.42 9.90
CA VAL A 212 10.90 17.05 9.28
C VAL A 212 10.40 16.21 8.11
N LEU A 213 11.32 15.73 7.27
CA LEU A 213 10.98 14.81 6.19
C LEU A 213 10.32 13.54 6.74
N ASN A 214 10.90 12.92 7.77
CA ASN A 214 10.37 11.69 8.34
C ASN A 214 8.99 11.90 8.96
N LEU A 215 8.79 13.02 9.66
CA LEU A 215 7.48 13.40 10.16
C LEU A 215 6.47 13.54 9.02
N ALA A 216 6.83 14.23 7.94
CA ALA A 216 5.95 14.37 6.76
C ALA A 216 5.59 13.02 6.13
N LEU A 217 6.54 12.08 6.04
CA LEU A 217 6.29 10.74 5.51
C LEU A 217 5.36 9.91 6.40
N VAL A 218 5.51 10.01 7.73
CA VAL A 218 4.61 9.34 8.68
C VAL A 218 3.22 9.95 8.63
N LEU A 219 3.13 11.28 8.62
CA LEU A 219 1.85 11.99 8.59
C LEU A 219 1.11 11.76 7.28
N VAL A 220 1.78 11.79 6.12
CA VAL A 220 1.09 11.51 4.84
C VAL A 220 0.59 10.08 4.78
N PHE A 221 1.36 9.13 5.32
CA PHE A 221 0.94 7.73 5.41
C PHE A 221 -0.32 7.59 6.28
N ALA A 222 -0.31 8.18 7.48
CA ALA A 222 -1.46 8.19 8.38
C ALA A 222 -2.65 8.96 7.81
N GLY A 223 -2.41 10.09 7.13
CA GLY A 223 -3.44 10.96 6.57
C GLY A 223 -4.21 10.26 5.46
N VAL A 224 -3.51 9.59 4.53
CA VAL A 224 -4.15 8.77 3.50
C VAL A 224 -4.83 7.53 4.11
N TRP A 225 -4.28 6.93 5.16
CA TRP A 225 -4.95 5.84 5.87
C TRP A 225 -6.29 6.29 6.48
N ILE A 226 -6.33 7.47 7.11
CA ILE A 226 -7.55 8.10 7.62
C ILE A 226 -8.52 8.38 6.47
N GLU A 227 -8.03 8.97 5.38
CA GLU A 227 -8.83 9.29 4.19
C GLU A 227 -9.47 8.03 3.59
N LYS A 228 -8.73 6.92 3.49
CA LYS A 228 -9.25 5.66 2.97
C LYS A 228 -10.20 4.96 3.93
N GLY A 229 -9.89 4.91 5.22
CA GLY A 229 -10.74 4.25 6.22
C GLY A 229 -11.96 5.11 6.57
N MET A 230 -11.72 6.13 7.40
CA MET A 230 -12.77 6.99 7.96
C MET A 230 -13.35 7.97 6.93
N GLY A 231 -12.55 8.41 5.96
CA GLY A 231 -12.96 9.40 4.97
C GLY A 231 -13.68 8.84 3.75
N LEU A 232 -13.44 7.58 3.39
CA LEU A 232 -13.99 6.97 2.19
C LEU A 232 -14.97 5.84 2.53
N ILE A 233 -14.60 4.87 3.38
CA ILE A 233 -15.48 3.72 3.62
C ILE A 233 -16.70 4.13 4.44
N ILE A 234 -16.50 4.81 5.57
CA ILE A 234 -17.61 5.05 6.50
C ILE A 234 -18.71 5.95 5.93
N PRO A 235 -18.42 7.09 5.27
CA PRO A 235 -19.46 7.96 4.71
C PRO A 235 -20.29 7.28 3.62
N GLY A 236 -19.73 6.30 2.91
CA GLY A 236 -20.51 5.52 1.94
C GLY A 236 -21.69 4.77 2.56
N PHE A 237 -21.64 4.50 3.87
CA PHE A 237 -22.72 3.87 4.61
C PHE A 237 -23.66 4.84 5.34
N VAL A 238 -23.30 6.12 5.43
CA VAL A 238 -24.00 7.14 6.23
C VAL A 238 -24.39 8.35 5.37
N PRO A 239 -25.69 8.64 5.15
CA PRO A 239 -26.86 7.96 5.73
C PRO A 239 -27.07 6.53 5.23
N SER A 240 -27.78 5.73 6.02
CA SER A 240 -28.20 4.38 5.61
C SER A 240 -29.18 4.46 4.43
N THR A 241 -29.48 3.32 3.79
CA THR A 241 -30.53 3.26 2.74
C THR A 241 -31.92 3.63 3.27
N MET A 242 -32.11 3.58 4.59
CA MET A 242 -33.32 4.04 5.29
C MET A 242 -33.21 5.51 5.74
N HIS A 243 -32.18 6.24 5.29
CA HIS A 243 -31.88 7.64 5.63
C HIS A 243 -31.55 7.88 7.10
N GLU A 244 -31.16 6.85 7.83
CA GLU A 244 -30.74 6.97 9.23
C GLU A 244 -29.27 7.39 9.33
N LEU A 245 -28.99 8.31 10.26
CA LEU A 245 -27.64 8.77 10.58
C LEU A 245 -27.08 7.98 11.76
N VAL A 246 -26.38 6.88 11.45
CA VAL A 246 -25.69 6.06 12.43
C VAL A 246 -24.22 6.45 12.47
N GLU A 247 -23.77 7.00 13.59
CA GLU A 247 -22.35 7.34 13.79
C GLU A 247 -21.53 6.08 14.04
N TYR A 248 -20.39 5.99 13.36
CA TYR A 248 -19.46 4.88 13.50
C TYR A 248 -18.28 5.31 14.37
N HIS A 249 -17.97 4.47 15.35
CA HIS A 249 -16.77 4.56 16.14
C HIS A 249 -16.07 3.20 16.12
N PRO A 250 -14.79 3.13 15.73
CA PRO A 250 -14.06 1.87 15.73
C PRO A 250 -14.05 1.25 17.13
N THR A 251 -14.49 0.01 17.21
CA THR A 251 -14.48 -0.79 18.43
C THR A 251 -13.08 -1.24 18.79
N LEU A 252 -12.87 -1.63 20.04
CA LEU A 252 -11.60 -2.19 20.49
C LEU A 252 -11.23 -3.47 19.71
N VAL A 253 -12.22 -4.24 19.25
CA VAL A 253 -12.00 -5.45 18.45
C VAL A 253 -11.44 -5.08 17.08
N GLU A 254 -12.01 -4.10 16.39
CA GLU A 254 -11.51 -3.63 15.08
C GLU A 254 -10.09 -3.08 15.18
N TRP A 255 -9.77 -2.34 16.25
CA TRP A 255 -8.41 -1.89 16.53
C TRP A 255 -7.43 -3.06 16.72
N LYS A 256 -7.81 -4.09 17.49
CA LYS A 256 -6.98 -5.28 17.70
C LYS A 256 -6.77 -6.06 16.39
N VAL A 257 -7.80 -6.19 15.57
CA VAL A 257 -7.70 -6.84 14.25
C VAL A 257 -6.75 -6.08 13.34
N THR A 258 -6.87 -4.75 13.29
CA THR A 258 -5.99 -3.88 12.50
C THR A 258 -4.54 -3.99 12.98
N ALA A 259 -4.29 -3.92 14.29
CA ALA A 259 -2.97 -4.10 14.87
C ALA A 259 -2.39 -5.50 14.56
N GLY A 260 -3.21 -6.55 14.63
CA GLY A 260 -2.82 -7.91 14.27
C GLY A 260 -2.40 -8.06 12.81
N LEU A 261 -3.15 -7.44 11.88
CA LEU A 261 -2.81 -7.44 10.45
C LEU A 261 -1.45 -6.77 10.21
N TRP A 262 -1.23 -5.62 10.84
CA TRP A 262 0.07 -4.92 10.79
C TRP A 262 1.20 -5.76 11.39
N ALA A 263 0.97 -6.42 12.53
CA ALA A 263 1.97 -7.28 13.16
C ALA A 263 2.36 -8.45 12.24
N VAL A 264 1.40 -9.13 11.63
CA VAL A 264 1.67 -10.22 10.67
C VAL A 264 2.41 -9.69 9.44
N GLY A 265 1.99 -8.56 8.87
CA GLY A 265 2.66 -7.94 7.73
C GLY A 265 4.11 -7.57 8.04
N MET A 266 4.35 -6.92 9.18
CA MET A 266 5.70 -6.56 9.64
C MET A 266 6.56 -7.79 9.96
N MET A 267 5.97 -8.87 10.46
CA MET A 267 6.65 -10.14 10.68
C MET A 267 7.13 -10.74 9.36
N VAL A 268 6.24 -10.89 8.37
CA VAL A 268 6.60 -11.42 7.04
C VAL A 268 7.66 -10.54 6.38
N PHE A 269 7.49 -9.22 6.45
CA PHE A 269 8.48 -8.26 5.94
C PHE A 269 9.85 -8.41 6.61
N THR A 270 9.89 -8.54 7.93
CA THR A 270 11.14 -8.72 8.69
C THR A 270 11.84 -10.03 8.34
N ILE A 271 11.09 -11.13 8.19
CA ILE A 271 11.63 -12.42 7.76
C ILE A 271 12.23 -12.28 6.35
N ALA A 272 11.49 -11.66 5.42
CA ALA A 272 11.97 -11.43 4.06
C ALA A 272 13.24 -10.58 4.03
N LEU A 273 13.34 -9.52 4.84
CA LEU A 273 14.55 -8.71 4.96
C LEU A 273 15.75 -9.49 5.51
N LYS A 274 15.55 -10.36 6.51
CA LYS A 274 16.62 -11.21 7.05
C LYS A 274 17.18 -12.18 6.01
N VAL A 275 16.37 -12.59 5.03
CA VAL A 275 16.84 -13.40 3.90
C VAL A 275 17.49 -12.53 2.83
N ALA A 276 16.84 -11.43 2.44
CA ALA A 276 17.27 -10.63 1.31
C ALA A 276 18.55 -9.82 1.58
N LEU A 277 18.67 -9.17 2.73
CA LEU A 277 19.78 -8.24 3.00
C LEU A 277 21.15 -8.92 3.00
N PRO A 278 21.37 -10.10 3.62
CA PRO A 278 22.65 -10.80 3.53
C PRO A 278 23.03 -11.23 2.10
N ILE A 279 22.02 -11.60 1.29
CA ILE A 279 22.24 -11.95 -0.13
C ILE A 279 22.62 -10.71 -0.94
N PHE A 280 21.96 -9.58 -0.72
CA PHE A 280 22.30 -8.32 -1.40
C PHE A 280 23.66 -7.77 -0.96
N GLY A 281 23.96 -7.87 0.34
CA GLY A 281 25.23 -7.48 0.95
C GLY A 281 26.42 -8.38 0.58
N GLY A 282 26.17 -9.56 0.00
CA GLY A 282 27.21 -10.52 -0.37
C GLY A 282 27.74 -11.36 0.80
N GLU A 283 27.13 -11.26 1.98
CA GLU A 283 27.46 -12.07 3.17
C GLU A 283 27.06 -13.53 2.96
N VAL A 284 25.99 -13.77 2.18
CA VAL A 284 25.45 -15.10 1.90
C VAL A 284 25.29 -15.29 0.39
N GLY A 285 25.97 -16.29 -0.16
CA GLY A 285 25.83 -16.71 -1.55
C GLY A 285 26.47 -18.07 -1.79
N ALA A 286 25.96 -18.84 -2.76
CA ALA A 286 26.53 -20.14 -3.12
C ALA A 286 28.01 -20.01 -3.56
N GLY A 287 28.38 -18.90 -4.20
CA GLY A 287 29.76 -18.59 -4.57
C GLY A 287 30.67 -18.20 -3.39
N ALA A 288 30.12 -17.70 -2.27
CA ALA A 288 30.91 -17.27 -1.11
C ALA A 288 31.51 -18.47 -0.34
N ARG A 289 30.86 -19.64 -0.42
CA ARG A 289 31.38 -20.91 0.15
C ARG A 289 32.46 -21.56 -0.73
N SER A 290 32.38 -21.41 -2.05
CA SER A 290 33.35 -21.99 -2.99
C SER A 290 34.74 -21.35 -2.92
N TRP A 291 34.85 -20.10 -2.49
CA TRP A 291 36.16 -19.44 -2.32
C TRP A 291 36.86 -19.87 -1.04
N LYS A 292 36.11 -20.00 0.08
CA LYS A 292 36.68 -20.44 1.37
C LYS A 292 37.20 -21.88 1.32
N SER A 293 36.52 -22.79 0.63
CA SER A 293 37.00 -24.18 0.47
C SER A 293 38.16 -24.32 -0.51
N ALA A 294 38.42 -23.32 -1.36
CA ALA A 294 39.56 -23.33 -2.29
C ALA A 294 40.81 -22.67 -1.69
N SER A 295 40.66 -21.86 -0.63
CA SER A 295 41.77 -21.24 0.10
C SER A 295 42.31 -22.08 1.26
N GLU A 296 41.56 -23.09 1.71
CA GLU A 296 42.05 -24.12 2.63
C GLU A 296 42.71 -25.22 1.80
N GLY A 297 43.99 -25.01 1.43
CA GLY A 297 44.83 -26.06 0.87
C GLY A 297 45.04 -27.20 1.88
N PRO A 298 45.39 -28.42 1.44
CA PRO A 298 45.55 -29.57 2.33
C PRO A 298 46.61 -29.27 3.41
N GLU A 299 46.29 -29.62 4.66
CA GLU A 299 47.24 -29.54 5.78
C GLU A 299 48.53 -30.30 5.41
N PRO A 300 49.72 -29.72 5.66
CA PRO A 300 50.96 -30.45 5.45
C PRO A 300 50.99 -31.67 6.37
N SER A 301 51.21 -32.84 5.77
CA SER A 301 51.51 -34.09 6.47
C SER A 301 52.59 -33.84 7.53
N PRO A 302 52.45 -34.34 8.76
CA PRO A 302 53.56 -34.36 9.71
C PRO A 302 54.72 -35.11 9.06
N ALA A 303 55.86 -34.44 8.94
CA ALA A 303 57.10 -35.08 8.55
C ALA A 303 57.54 -36.05 9.66
N GLU A 304 58.10 -37.17 9.23
CA GLU A 304 58.60 -38.32 10.01
C GLU A 304 59.52 -37.94 11.19
#